data_AF-A0A940FRC8-F1
#
_entry.id   AF-A0A940FRC8-F1
#
_cell.length_a   1.000
_cell.length_b   1.000
_cell.length_c   1.000
_cell.angle_alpha   90.00
_cell.angle_beta   90.00
_cell.angle_gamma   90.00
#
_symmetry.space_group_name_H-M   'P 1'
#
loop_
_entity.id
_entity.type
_entity.pdbx_description
1 polymer ?
#
loop_
_entity_poly.entity_id
_entity_poly.type
_entity_poly.pdbx_seq_one_letter_code
_entity_poly.pdbx_strand_id
1 'polypeptide(L)'
;MLKTFLKSSAAVAVALVAIAPASATVLIANTGWHSDSVSVAGQASSNSPWTFTVDAASILSVTDDFVVGDIYTLSGDITGSTTFYAGNVGDVQANGSFAAAWLSGRFSKIAVLVGPGSYSFSIAGDCAGGCPAGFGVRLDTAPAVPEPMTWALMATGLGAVGFSMRRRKVNTAVSFV
;
A
#
# COMPACT_ATOMS: atom_id res chain seq x y z
N MET A 1 -19.18 42.52 66.37
CA MET A 1 -18.05 42.40 65.41
C MET A 1 -18.27 41.13 64.59
N LEU A 2 -18.54 41.31 63.30
CA LEU A 2 -18.96 40.30 62.32
C LEU A 2 -17.73 39.71 61.64
N LYS A 3 -17.54 38.37 61.64
CA LYS A 3 -16.59 37.70 60.74
C LYS A 3 -17.14 36.36 60.25
N THR A 4 -17.65 36.42 59.02
CA THR A 4 -18.10 35.34 58.15
C THR A 4 -16.91 34.52 57.65
N PHE A 5 -16.93 33.20 57.74
CA PHE A 5 -15.95 32.32 57.07
C PHE A 5 -16.64 31.62 55.89
N LEU A 6 -16.19 31.97 54.68
CA LEU A 6 -16.64 31.41 53.41
C LEU A 6 -16.03 30.00 53.18
N LYS A 7 -16.85 29.15 52.55
CA LYS A 7 -16.56 27.80 52.06
C LYS A 7 -15.64 27.87 50.84
N SER A 8 -14.65 26.99 50.74
CA SER A 8 -13.92 26.72 49.49
C SER A 8 -14.05 25.24 49.13
N SER A 9 -14.94 24.94 48.20
CA SER A 9 -14.99 23.65 47.49
C SER A 9 -14.21 23.82 46.17
N ALA A 10 -13.13 23.08 46.02
CA ALA A 10 -12.37 23.01 44.77
C ALA A 10 -13.09 22.10 43.78
N ALA A 11 -13.61 22.65 42.69
CA ALA A 11 -14.13 21.89 41.57
C ALA A 11 -12.98 21.57 40.61
N VAL A 12 -12.64 20.29 40.47
CA VAL A 12 -11.73 19.79 39.44
C VAL A 12 -12.53 19.69 38.14
N ALA A 13 -12.27 20.60 37.20
CA ALA A 13 -12.84 20.55 35.86
C ALA A 13 -12.07 19.52 35.02
N VAL A 14 -12.68 18.36 34.75
CA VAL A 14 -12.19 17.40 33.75
C VAL A 14 -12.54 17.96 32.38
N ALA A 15 -11.54 18.43 31.63
CA ALA A 15 -11.71 18.83 30.24
C ALA A 15 -11.97 17.57 29.39
N LEU A 16 -13.20 17.42 28.92
CA LEU A 16 -13.54 16.47 27.86
C LEU A 16 -12.89 16.98 26.57
N VAL A 17 -11.79 16.34 26.15
CA VAL A 17 -11.25 16.52 24.80
C VAL A 17 -12.25 15.91 23.83
N ALA A 18 -12.91 16.76 23.04
CA ALA A 18 -13.73 16.31 21.93
C ALA A 18 -12.82 15.71 20.87
N ILE A 19 -12.85 14.38 20.74
CA ILE A 19 -12.22 13.66 19.63
C ILE A 19 -13.09 13.96 18.41
N ALA A 20 -12.63 14.86 17.53
CA ALA A 20 -13.28 15.07 16.25
C ALA A 20 -13.30 13.74 15.48
N PRO A 21 -14.39 13.37 14.78
CA PRO A 21 -14.39 12.22 13.91
C PRO A 21 -13.38 12.49 12.79
N ALA A 22 -12.32 11.70 12.72
CA ALA A 22 -11.39 11.77 11.61
C ALA A 22 -12.17 11.41 10.32
N SER A 23 -12.22 12.34 9.36
CA SER A 23 -12.85 12.06 8.06
C SER A 23 -11.98 11.05 7.33
N ALA A 24 -12.59 9.96 6.87
CA ALA A 24 -11.86 8.97 6.08
C ALA A 24 -11.34 9.60 4.78
N THR A 25 -10.05 9.40 4.50
CA THR A 25 -9.41 9.83 3.25
C THR A 25 -9.51 8.70 2.23
N VAL A 26 -9.99 9.02 1.02
CA VAL A 26 -10.13 8.03 -0.05
C VAL A 26 -8.81 7.91 -0.81
N LEU A 27 -8.24 6.71 -0.84
CA LEU A 27 -7.09 6.35 -1.66
C LEU A 27 -7.58 5.80 -3.02
N ILE A 28 -7.15 6.42 -4.10
CA ILE A 28 -7.56 6.04 -5.46
C ILE A 28 -6.43 5.26 -6.13
N ALA A 29 -6.74 4.06 -6.62
CA ALA A 29 -5.76 3.21 -7.31
C ALA A 29 -5.14 3.91 -8.54
N ASN A 30 -3.86 3.66 -8.79
CA ASN A 30 -3.07 4.13 -9.93
C ASN A 30 -2.96 5.67 -10.05
N THR A 31 -3.21 6.42 -8.98
CA THR A 31 -3.04 7.89 -8.96
C THR A 31 -1.68 8.35 -8.47
N GLY A 32 -0.79 7.41 -8.12
CA GLY A 32 0.55 7.70 -7.62
C GLY A 32 0.62 7.78 -6.09
N TRP A 33 1.63 8.48 -5.59
CA TRP A 33 1.90 8.63 -4.17
C TRP A 33 1.06 9.74 -3.53
N HIS A 34 0.49 9.44 -2.38
CA HIS A 34 -0.22 10.37 -1.50
C HIS A 34 0.60 10.59 -0.24
N SER A 35 0.92 11.83 0.09
CA SER A 35 1.68 12.17 1.29
C SER A 35 0.80 12.23 2.53
N ASP A 36 1.34 11.76 3.65
CA ASP A 36 0.73 11.88 4.97
C ASP A 36 1.80 11.95 6.05
N SER A 37 1.40 12.26 7.27
CA SER A 37 2.33 12.36 8.40
C SER A 37 1.71 11.97 9.73
N VAL A 38 2.58 11.49 10.61
CA VAL A 38 2.29 11.20 12.02
C VAL A 38 2.91 12.31 12.85
N SER A 39 2.07 13.06 13.56
CA SER A 39 2.54 14.17 14.42
C SER A 39 2.91 13.72 15.83
N VAL A 40 2.42 12.55 16.27
CA VAL A 40 2.64 12.00 17.61
C VAL A 40 2.84 10.49 17.52
N ALA A 41 3.90 9.97 18.13
CA ALA A 41 4.20 8.55 18.16
C ALA A 41 3.02 7.71 18.66
N GLY A 42 2.71 6.62 17.95
CA GLY A 42 1.62 5.69 18.25
C GLY A 42 0.21 6.23 17.99
N GLN A 43 0.06 7.48 17.57
CA GLN A 43 -1.23 8.01 17.11
C GLN A 43 -1.42 7.76 15.62
N ALA A 44 -2.68 7.72 15.21
CA ALA A 44 -3.03 7.66 13.80
C ALA A 44 -2.48 8.89 13.06
N SER A 45 -2.08 8.68 11.82
CA SER A 45 -1.66 9.71 10.88
C SER A 45 -2.78 10.68 10.55
N SER A 46 -2.40 11.85 10.01
CA SER A 46 -3.31 12.98 9.81
C SER A 46 -4.47 12.68 8.88
N ASN A 47 -4.25 11.83 7.86
CA ASN A 47 -5.28 11.44 6.90
C ASN A 47 -5.95 10.10 7.23
N SER A 48 -5.60 9.46 8.35
CA SER A 48 -6.27 8.23 8.79
C SER A 48 -7.71 8.50 9.27
N PRO A 49 -8.67 7.59 9.03
CA PRO A 49 -8.49 6.32 8.33
C PRO A 49 -8.43 6.50 6.80
N TRP A 50 -7.61 5.66 6.17
CA TRP A 50 -7.54 5.50 4.73
C TRP A 50 -8.57 4.48 4.27
N THR A 51 -9.32 4.81 3.22
CA THR A 51 -10.32 3.91 2.62
C THR A 51 -10.10 3.77 1.12
N PHE A 52 -10.34 2.58 0.58
CA PHE A 52 -10.33 2.36 -0.87
C PHE A 52 -11.18 1.16 -1.25
N THR A 53 -11.57 1.11 -2.53
CA THR A 53 -12.23 -0.03 -3.14
C THR A 53 -11.46 -0.43 -4.39
N VAL A 54 -11.23 -1.74 -4.55
CA VAL A 54 -10.55 -2.32 -5.72
C VAL A 54 -11.41 -3.43 -6.31
N ASP A 55 -11.44 -3.50 -7.64
CA ASP A 55 -12.17 -4.48 -8.44
C ASP A 55 -11.28 -5.65 -8.92
N ALA A 56 -9.96 -5.49 -8.80
CA ALA A 56 -8.95 -6.48 -9.10
C ALA A 56 -7.89 -6.54 -8.00
N ALA A 57 -7.06 -7.60 -8.03
CA ALA A 57 -5.90 -7.69 -7.14
C ALA A 57 -5.03 -6.44 -7.28
N SER A 58 -4.65 -5.85 -6.16
CA SER A 58 -3.93 -4.58 -6.09
C SER A 58 -2.85 -4.63 -5.02
N ILE A 59 -1.81 -3.81 -5.16
CA ILE A 59 -0.70 -3.71 -4.21
C ILE A 59 -0.82 -2.36 -3.49
N LEU A 60 -0.98 -2.43 -2.17
CA LEU A 60 -0.84 -1.28 -1.28
C LEU A 60 0.61 -1.13 -0.86
N SER A 61 1.18 0.05 -1.09
CA SER A 61 2.56 0.39 -0.80
C SER A 61 2.63 1.56 0.18
N VAL A 62 3.45 1.43 1.23
CA VAL A 62 3.73 2.51 2.19
C VAL A 62 5.24 2.65 2.38
N THR A 63 5.76 3.87 2.34
CA THR A 63 7.20 4.15 2.54
C THR A 63 7.43 5.42 3.33
N ASP A 64 8.45 5.39 4.18
CA ASP A 64 9.09 6.60 4.69
C ASP A 64 9.77 7.37 3.53
N ASP A 65 9.92 8.69 3.69
CA ASP A 65 10.61 9.60 2.76
C ASP A 65 11.24 10.82 3.45
N PHE A 66 11.08 10.96 4.77
CA PHE A 66 11.54 12.17 5.49
C PHE A 66 12.78 11.90 6.33
N VAL A 67 12.61 11.25 7.49
CA VAL A 67 13.69 11.05 8.44
C VAL A 67 13.88 9.56 8.65
N VAL A 68 15.04 9.07 8.20
CA VAL A 68 15.40 7.66 8.36
C VAL A 68 15.30 7.24 9.83
N GLY A 69 14.56 6.18 10.08
CA GLY A 69 14.45 5.56 11.39
C GLY A 69 13.02 5.24 11.79
N ASP A 70 12.04 5.86 11.16
CA ASP A 70 10.63 5.68 11.48
C ASP A 70 10.09 4.32 11.00
N ILE A 71 9.27 3.68 11.82
CA ILE A 71 8.49 2.50 11.49
C ILE A 71 7.01 2.84 11.57
N TYR A 72 6.29 2.53 10.49
CA TYR A 72 4.86 2.69 10.37
C TYR A 72 4.14 1.36 10.56
N THR A 73 3.04 1.39 11.32
CA THR A 73 2.17 0.25 11.59
C THR A 73 0.79 0.51 11.02
N LEU A 74 0.33 -0.43 10.19
CA LEU A 74 -1.00 -0.47 9.60
C LEU A 74 -1.93 -1.27 10.53
N SER A 75 -3.14 -0.77 10.73
CA SER A 75 -4.19 -1.39 11.55
C SER A 75 -5.56 -1.24 10.90
N GLY A 76 -6.50 -2.15 11.19
CA GLY A 76 -7.82 -2.20 10.55
C GLY A 76 -7.95 -3.42 9.64
N ASP A 77 -8.56 -3.26 8.46
CA ASP A 77 -8.72 -4.35 7.49
C ASP A 77 -7.37 -4.82 6.91
N ILE A 78 -6.38 -3.93 6.93
CA ILE A 78 -5.01 -4.20 6.52
C ILE A 78 -4.11 -4.03 7.73
N THR A 79 -3.30 -5.06 8.00
CA THR A 79 -2.39 -5.09 9.14
C THR A 79 -0.97 -5.40 8.69
N GLY A 80 0.00 -4.80 9.37
CA GLY A 80 1.41 -5.00 9.06
C GLY A 80 2.26 -3.84 9.56
N SER A 81 3.58 -3.98 9.49
CA SER A 81 4.51 -2.90 9.83
C SER A 81 5.57 -2.78 8.74
N THR A 82 5.99 -1.55 8.45
CA THR A 82 7.10 -1.29 7.55
C THR A 82 8.40 -1.84 8.12
N THR A 83 9.31 -2.26 7.24
CA THR A 83 10.64 -2.74 7.64
C THR A 83 11.73 -2.11 6.79
N PHE A 84 12.95 -2.09 7.32
CA PHE A 84 14.15 -1.68 6.56
C PHE A 84 14.68 -2.87 5.76
N TYR A 85 13.96 -3.23 4.70
CA TYR A 85 14.42 -4.23 3.73
C TYR A 85 14.65 -3.54 2.37
N ALA A 86 15.72 -3.93 1.67
CA ALA A 86 15.94 -3.53 0.29
C ALA A 86 14.95 -4.28 -0.59
N GLY A 87 13.84 -3.63 -0.97
CA GLY A 87 12.79 -4.23 -1.78
C GLY A 87 13.33 -4.92 -3.04
N ASN A 88 12.72 -6.03 -3.45
CA ASN A 88 12.93 -6.56 -4.79
C ASN A 88 12.44 -5.51 -5.81
N VAL A 89 13.23 -5.30 -6.86
CA VAL A 89 13.12 -4.24 -7.89
C VAL A 89 11.91 -4.45 -8.84
N GLY A 90 10.81 -5.03 -8.35
CA GLY A 90 9.63 -5.37 -9.14
C GLY A 90 8.52 -4.33 -9.14
N ASP A 91 8.48 -3.43 -8.15
CA ASP A 91 7.34 -2.54 -7.96
C ASP A 91 7.73 -1.07 -8.05
N VAL A 92 7.14 -0.44 -9.06
CA VAL A 92 6.63 0.93 -9.03
C VAL A 92 7.65 2.07 -9.22
N GLN A 93 7.71 2.62 -10.44
CA GLN A 93 8.13 4.01 -10.65
C GLN A 93 6.90 4.92 -10.75
N ALA A 94 6.82 5.93 -9.87
CA ALA A 94 6.26 7.22 -10.26
C ALA A 94 7.10 8.33 -9.64
N ASN A 95 7.29 9.41 -10.39
CA ASN A 95 8.15 10.54 -10.05
C ASN A 95 7.89 11.10 -8.64
N GLY A 96 8.94 11.64 -8.00
CA GLY A 96 8.86 12.29 -6.68
C GLY A 96 9.82 11.68 -5.66
N SER A 97 9.90 12.30 -4.47
CA SER A 97 10.78 11.89 -3.37
C SER A 97 10.42 10.48 -2.85
N PHE A 98 9.13 10.19 -2.67
CA PHE A 98 8.65 8.86 -2.20
C PHE A 98 9.11 7.68 -3.05
N ALA A 99 9.24 7.82 -4.38
CA ALA A 99 9.75 6.73 -5.21
C ALA A 99 11.26 6.52 -5.07
N ALA A 100 12.02 7.59 -4.86
CA ALA A 100 13.43 7.46 -4.52
C ALA A 100 13.60 6.78 -3.15
N ALA A 101 12.73 7.13 -2.18
CA ALA A 101 12.72 6.49 -0.88
C ALA A 101 12.28 5.02 -0.92
N TRP A 102 11.30 4.68 -1.77
CA TRP A 102 10.87 3.30 -2.03
C TRP A 102 12.04 2.42 -2.48
N LEU A 103 12.87 2.91 -3.41
CA LEU A 103 14.03 2.19 -3.93
C LEU A 103 15.23 2.17 -2.96
N SER A 104 15.24 3.04 -1.96
CA SER A 104 16.32 3.15 -0.99
C SER A 104 16.12 2.19 0.18
N GLY A 105 17.14 1.38 0.50
CA GLY A 105 17.16 0.54 1.69
C GLY A 105 17.27 1.31 3.01
N ARG A 106 17.39 2.64 2.97
CA ARG A 106 17.47 3.49 4.17
C ARG A 106 16.12 3.79 4.79
N PHE A 107 15.06 3.73 3.99
CA PHE A 107 13.71 4.08 4.42
C PHE A 107 12.89 2.82 4.65
N SER A 108 12.07 2.81 5.70
CA SER A 108 11.19 1.68 5.99
C SER A 108 10.07 1.61 4.96
N LYS A 109 9.65 0.40 4.59
CA LYS A 109 8.57 0.19 3.63
C LYS A 109 7.80 -1.11 3.83
N ILE A 110 6.61 -1.18 3.25
CA ILE A 110 5.79 -2.40 3.16
C ILE A 110 5.03 -2.38 1.83
N ALA A 111 4.87 -3.57 1.24
CA ALA A 111 3.96 -3.84 0.13
C ALA A 111 3.00 -4.95 0.56
N VAL A 112 1.70 -4.73 0.38
CA VAL A 112 0.65 -5.70 0.74
C VAL A 112 -0.23 -5.95 -0.48
N LEU A 113 -0.28 -7.21 -0.93
CA LEU A 113 -1.22 -7.64 -1.96
C LEU A 113 -2.62 -7.77 -1.35
N VAL A 114 -3.58 -7.05 -1.91
CA VAL A 114 -4.99 -7.09 -1.54
C VAL A 114 -5.84 -7.62 -2.69
N GLY A 115 -6.88 -8.37 -2.37
CA GLY A 115 -7.86 -8.84 -3.35
C GLY A 115 -8.89 -7.77 -3.69
N PRO A 116 -9.83 -8.07 -4.60
CA PRO A 116 -10.99 -7.21 -4.83
C PRO A 116 -11.82 -7.07 -3.55
N GLY A 117 -12.23 -5.85 -3.22
CA GLY A 117 -12.92 -5.56 -1.96
C GLY A 117 -12.90 -4.08 -1.60
N SER A 118 -13.57 -3.75 -0.49
CA SER A 118 -13.46 -2.43 0.16
C SER A 118 -12.67 -2.59 1.45
N TYR A 119 -11.74 -1.66 1.68
CA TYR A 119 -10.80 -1.71 2.78
C TYR A 119 -10.78 -0.37 3.51
N SER A 120 -10.64 -0.43 4.83
CA SER A 120 -10.41 0.69 5.73
C SER A 120 -9.26 0.37 6.68
N PHE A 121 -8.24 1.22 6.71
CA PHE A 121 -7.08 1.03 7.56
C PHE A 121 -6.54 2.36 8.10
N SER A 122 -5.81 2.31 9.20
CA SER A 122 -5.13 3.46 9.80
C SER A 122 -3.63 3.18 9.89
N ILE A 123 -2.84 4.23 9.70
CA ILE A 123 -1.38 4.16 9.79
C ILE A 123 -0.96 4.96 11.02
N ALA A 124 -0.19 4.34 11.93
CA ALA A 124 0.50 5.01 13.03
C ALA A 124 2.01 4.87 12.85
N GLY A 125 2.79 5.81 13.38
CA GLY A 125 4.25 5.81 13.30
C GLY A 125 4.86 5.79 14.70
N ASP A 126 6.05 5.21 14.86
CA ASP A 126 6.78 5.25 16.12
C ASP A 126 7.55 6.57 16.36
N CYS A 127 7.72 7.39 15.31
CA CYS A 127 8.53 8.61 15.29
C CYS A 127 9.95 8.41 15.84
N ALA A 128 10.58 7.25 15.63
CA ALA A 128 11.93 7.00 16.11
C ALA A 128 13.00 7.92 15.46
N GLY A 129 12.79 8.31 14.19
CA GLY A 129 13.57 9.34 13.48
C GLY A 129 13.17 10.77 13.85
N GLY A 130 11.91 10.96 14.27
CA GLY A 130 11.38 12.19 14.85
C GLY A 130 9.98 12.54 14.34
N CYS A 131 9.18 13.26 15.12
CA CYS A 131 7.89 13.79 14.65
C CYS A 131 8.04 15.26 14.18
N PRO A 132 7.27 15.71 13.16
CA PRO A 132 6.33 14.92 12.37
C PRO A 132 7.05 13.96 11.42
N ALA A 133 6.65 12.69 11.45
CA ALA A 133 7.18 11.62 10.62
C ALA A 133 6.36 11.54 9.32
N GLY A 134 6.99 11.84 8.18
CA GLY A 134 6.35 11.90 6.88
C GLY A 134 6.48 10.60 6.08
N PHE A 135 5.40 10.16 5.45
CA PHE A 135 5.38 8.94 4.64
C PHE A 135 4.49 9.10 3.41
N GLY A 136 4.69 8.20 2.44
CA GLY A 136 3.89 8.07 1.24
C GLY A 136 3.05 6.81 1.26
N VAL A 137 1.80 6.92 0.81
CA VAL A 137 0.88 5.80 0.58
C VAL A 137 0.53 5.74 -0.90
N ARG A 138 0.52 4.54 -1.47
CA ARG A 138 0.17 4.33 -2.87
C ARG A 138 -0.59 3.02 -3.03
N LEU A 139 -1.54 3.01 -3.97
CA LEU A 139 -2.28 1.83 -4.36
C LEU A 139 -2.15 1.65 -5.88
N ASP A 140 -1.67 0.50 -6.32
CA ASP A 140 -1.55 0.15 -7.74
C ASP A 140 -2.31 -1.12 -8.03
N THR A 141 -2.99 -1.19 -9.18
CA THR A 141 -3.57 -2.44 -9.64
C THR A 141 -2.44 -3.39 -10.01
N ALA A 142 -2.45 -4.61 -9.47
CA ALA A 142 -1.43 -5.59 -9.76
C ALA A 142 -1.48 -5.94 -11.26
N PRO A 143 -0.32 -6.11 -11.93
CA PRO A 143 -0.31 -6.52 -13.33
C PRO A 143 -1.05 -7.85 -13.47
N ALA A 144 -1.99 -7.91 -14.42
CA ALA A 144 -2.74 -9.13 -14.70
C ALA A 144 -1.74 -10.24 -15.05
N VAL A 145 -1.58 -11.22 -14.15
CA VAL A 145 -0.81 -12.42 -14.45
C VAL A 145 -1.60 -13.18 -15.51
N PRO A 146 -1.00 -13.54 -16.67
CA PRO A 146 -1.71 -14.30 -17.68
C PRO A 146 -2.31 -15.56 -17.07
N GLU A 147 -3.63 -15.61 -17.06
CA GLU A 147 -4.36 -16.67 -16.39
C GLU A 147 -3.99 -18.05 -16.95
N PRO A 148 -4.19 -19.14 -16.20
CA PRO A 148 -3.96 -20.51 -16.68
C PRO A 148 -4.64 -20.81 -18.02
N MET A 149 -5.74 -20.12 -18.34
CA MET A 149 -6.41 -20.26 -19.63
C MET A 149 -5.58 -19.73 -20.81
N THR A 150 -4.75 -18.71 -20.60
CA THR A 150 -3.83 -18.21 -21.64
C THR A 150 -2.81 -19.28 -21.99
N TRP A 151 -2.30 -20.01 -20.98
CA TRP A 151 -1.42 -21.15 -21.18
C TRP A 151 -2.14 -22.30 -21.88
N ALA A 152 -3.38 -22.59 -21.50
CA ALA A 152 -4.19 -23.60 -22.16
C ALA A 152 -4.43 -23.25 -23.64
N LEU A 153 -4.76 -21.99 -23.96
CA LEU A 153 -4.96 -21.53 -25.33
C LEU A 153 -3.66 -21.53 -26.14
N MET A 154 -2.53 -21.15 -25.54
CA MET A 154 -1.22 -21.22 -26.16
C MET A 154 -0.84 -22.67 -26.48
N ALA A 155 -0.97 -23.57 -25.51
CA ALA A 155 -0.71 -25.00 -25.69
C ALA A 155 -1.64 -25.61 -26.75
N THR A 156 -2.92 -25.23 -26.75
CA THR A 156 -3.89 -25.67 -27.76
C THR A 156 -3.52 -25.16 -29.15
N GLY A 157 -3.14 -23.89 -29.28
CA GLY A 157 -2.72 -23.29 -30.54
C GLY A 157 -1.47 -23.98 -31.11
N LEU A 158 -0.44 -24.18 -30.29
CA LEU A 158 0.78 -24.89 -30.68
C LEU A 158 0.51 -26.36 -31.03
N GLY A 159 -0.34 -27.03 -30.24
CA GLY A 159 -0.77 -28.40 -30.51
C GLY A 159 -1.50 -28.53 -31.84
N ALA A 160 -2.39 -27.61 -32.16
CA ALA A 160 -3.12 -27.58 -33.43
C ALA A 160 -2.18 -27.34 -34.63
N VAL A 161 -1.23 -26.40 -34.52
CA VAL A 161 -0.23 -26.14 -35.56
C VAL A 161 0.65 -27.36 -35.78
N GLY A 162 1.21 -27.95 -34.73
CA GLY A 162 2.03 -29.16 -34.83
C GLY A 162 1.27 -30.34 -35.44
N PHE A 163 0.01 -30.53 -35.07
CA PHE A 163 -0.86 -31.55 -35.66
C PHE A 163 -1.12 -31.31 -37.16
N SER A 164 -1.31 -30.05 -37.57
CA SER A 164 -1.51 -29.70 -38.97
C SER A 164 -0.28 -29.98 -39.84
N MET A 165 0.93 -29.73 -39.29
CA MET A 165 2.19 -30.01 -39.99
C MET A 165 2.44 -31.52 -40.13
N ARG A 166 2.11 -32.32 -39.11
CA ARG A 166 2.25 -33.79 -39.15
C ARG A 166 1.43 -34.44 -40.27
N ARG A 167 0.33 -33.82 -40.70
CA ARG A 167 -0.55 -34.35 -41.75
C ARG A 167 -0.07 -34.05 -43.18
N ARG A 168 0.92 -33.16 -43.38
CA ARG A 168 1.45 -32.88 -44.72
C ARG A 168 2.44 -33.98 -45.13
N LYS A 169 2.00 -34.88 -46.03
CA LYS A 169 2.91 -35.80 -46.74
C LYS A 169 3.71 -35.00 -47.76
N VAL A 170 5.03 -34.99 -47.63
CA VAL A 170 5.93 -34.44 -48.63
C VAL A 170 6.11 -35.48 -49.73
N ASN A 171 5.52 -35.24 -50.91
CA ASN A 171 5.79 -36.04 -52.10
C ASN A 171 7.10 -35.55 -52.73
N THR A 172 8.21 -36.12 -52.31
CA THR A 172 9.51 -35.87 -52.93
C THR A 172 9.58 -36.65 -54.24
N ALA A 173 9.39 -35.97 -55.37
CA ALA A 173 9.67 -36.53 -56.69
C ALA A 173 11.14 -36.28 -57.04
N VAL A 174 11.92 -37.34 -57.21
CA VAL A 174 13.31 -37.25 -57.67
C VAL A 174 13.32 -37.54 -59.17
N SER A 175 13.82 -36.59 -59.96
CA SER A 175 14.05 -36.76 -61.40
C SER A 175 15.54 -36.95 -61.63
N PHE A 176 15.88 -38.01 -62.37
CA PHE A 176 17.23 -38.21 -62.89
C PHE A 176 17.28 -37.74 -64.34
N VAL A 177 18.27 -36.90 -64.63
CA VAL A 177 18.66 -36.43 -65.98
C VAL A 177 19.86 -37.24 -66.43
#